data_AF-A0A8E6B2U4-F1
#
_entry.id   AF-A0A8E6B2U4-F1
#
_cell.length_a   1.000
_cell.length_b   1.000
_cell.length_c   1.000
_cell.angle_alpha   90.00
_cell.angle_beta   90.00
_cell.angle_gamma   90.00
#
_symmetry.space_group_name_H-M   'P 1'
#
loop_
_entity.id
_entity.type
_entity.pdbx_description
1 polymer ?
#
loop_
_entity_poly.entity_id
_entity_poly.type
_entity_poly.pdbx_seq_one_letter_code
_entity_poly.pdbx_strand_id
1 'polypeptide(L)'
;MTTNSEAKAPRRSRSIGGPKLGESCGPQAKRLASVILEVLAGARTPTDAATAVGISLPNYYQVETRALQGLLKACEPRPRGRVRTDASELASLQKENQRLQRELGRHQALARASQRAVGLAPPPTRSASGKKGRKRRTTVRALSIVARLNPVQQEAPKEAGVQ
;
A
#
# COMPACT_ATOMS: atom_id res chain seq x y z
N MET A 1 40.12 55.13 1.96
CA MET A 1 39.85 53.75 1.54
C MET A 1 39.75 52.88 2.78
N THR A 2 38.54 52.69 3.29
CA THR A 2 38.26 51.86 4.48
C THR A 2 37.71 50.52 4.02
N THR A 3 38.44 49.43 4.27
CA THR A 3 38.02 48.06 3.94
C THR A 3 37.07 47.55 5.01
N ASN A 4 35.80 47.35 4.63
CA ASN A 4 34.82 46.68 5.48
C ASN A 4 35.21 45.21 5.65
N SER A 5 35.44 44.81 6.91
CA SER A 5 35.58 43.42 7.33
C SER A 5 34.20 42.76 7.33
N GLU A 6 33.92 41.96 6.31
CA GLU A 6 32.71 41.14 6.25
C GLU A 6 32.75 40.07 7.36
N ALA A 7 31.87 40.21 8.33
CA ALA A 7 31.66 39.22 9.38
C ALA A 7 31.14 37.91 8.77
N LYS A 8 32.00 36.90 8.78
CA LYS A 8 31.70 35.55 8.29
C LYS A 8 30.62 34.88 9.14
N ALA A 9 29.51 34.49 8.50
CA ALA A 9 28.38 33.82 9.14
C ALA A 9 28.81 32.57 9.95
N PRO A 10 28.21 32.31 11.13
CA PRO A 10 28.62 31.22 11.99
C PRO A 10 28.35 29.87 11.31
N ARG A 11 29.39 29.05 11.21
CA ARG A 11 29.30 27.66 10.75
C ARG A 11 28.43 26.89 11.75
N ARG A 12 27.24 26.46 11.34
CA ARG A 12 26.36 25.59 12.14
C ARG A 12 27.17 24.36 12.58
N SER A 13 27.47 24.26 13.87
CA SER A 13 28.09 23.05 14.42
C SER A 13 27.10 21.90 14.22
N ARG A 14 27.53 20.85 13.55
CA ARG A 14 26.74 19.62 13.48
C ARG A 14 26.78 19.03 14.89
N SER A 15 25.68 19.16 15.61
CA SER A 15 25.51 18.49 16.89
C SER A 15 25.80 16.99 16.70
N ILE A 16 26.83 16.50 17.35
CA ILE A 16 27.21 15.09 17.33
C ILE A 16 26.11 14.33 18.08
N GLY A 17 25.26 13.61 17.33
CA GLY A 17 24.38 12.54 17.82
C GLY A 17 23.37 12.90 18.92
N GLY A 18 22.11 12.47 18.78
CA GLY A 18 21.17 12.46 19.91
C GLY A 18 20.23 13.66 20.14
N PRO A 19 20.38 14.89 19.60
CA PRO A 19 19.41 15.96 19.89
C PRO A 19 18.02 15.69 19.30
N LYS A 20 17.91 14.73 18.37
CA LYS A 20 16.64 14.28 17.79
C LYS A 20 16.17 12.93 18.31
N LEU A 21 16.84 12.36 19.32
CA LEU A 21 16.47 11.04 19.84
C LEU A 21 15.06 11.10 20.45
N GLY A 22 14.15 10.29 19.91
CA GLY A 22 12.76 10.24 20.36
C GLY A 22 11.90 11.43 19.94
N GLU A 23 12.36 12.31 19.04
CA GLU A 23 11.57 13.47 18.58
C GLU A 23 10.24 13.04 17.93
N SER A 24 10.24 11.92 17.21
CA SER A 24 9.07 11.31 16.58
C SER A 24 8.31 10.30 17.45
N CYS A 25 8.71 10.10 18.71
CA CYS A 25 8.15 9.07 19.59
C CYS A 25 7.21 9.67 20.65
N GLY A 26 6.12 8.96 20.94
CA GLY A 26 5.20 9.34 22.01
C GLY A 26 5.81 9.24 23.42
N PRO A 27 5.24 9.95 24.42
CA PRO A 27 5.78 10.01 25.78
C PRO A 27 5.87 8.63 26.45
N GLN A 28 4.90 7.74 26.20
CA GLN A 28 4.89 6.38 26.73
C GLN A 28 6.06 5.54 26.21
N ALA A 29 6.41 5.69 24.92
CA ALA A 29 7.55 4.98 24.33
C ALA A 29 8.88 5.45 24.94
N LYS A 30 9.02 6.76 25.19
CA LYS A 30 10.20 7.32 25.87
C LYS A 30 10.34 6.77 27.29
N ARG A 31 9.24 6.75 28.04
CA ARG A 31 9.21 6.21 29.42
C ARG A 31 9.55 4.72 29.47
N LEU A 32 9.04 3.93 28.54
CA LEU A 32 9.39 2.52 28.43
C LEU A 32 10.87 2.33 28.11
N ALA A 33 11.39 3.09 27.13
CA ALA A 33 12.79 2.99 26.72
C ALA A 33 13.75 3.38 27.86
N SER A 34 13.45 4.43 28.62
CA SER A 34 14.29 4.82 29.77
C SER A 34 14.33 3.74 30.84
N VAL A 35 13.18 3.16 31.18
CA VAL A 35 13.09 2.11 32.21
C VAL A 35 13.84 0.84 31.78
N ILE A 36 13.73 0.43 30.51
CA ILE A 36 14.50 -0.71 29.99
C ILE A 36 16.01 -0.43 30.09
N LEU A 37 16.45 0.77 29.72
CA LEU A 37 17.86 1.15 29.83
C LEU A 37 18.35 1.20 31.29
N GLU A 38 17.52 1.64 32.24
CA GLU A 38 17.84 1.59 33.68
C GLU A 38 18.03 0.14 34.15
N VAL A 39 17.19 -0.79 33.70
CA VAL A 39 17.32 -2.22 34.04
C VAL A 39 18.58 -2.82 33.46
N LEU A 40 18.85 -2.58 32.17
CA LEU A 40 20.07 -3.08 31.51
C LEU A 40 21.36 -2.46 32.09
N ALA A 41 21.28 -1.25 32.62
CA ALA A 41 22.38 -0.60 33.33
C ALA A 41 22.54 -1.11 34.79
N GLY A 42 21.64 -1.95 35.28
CA GLY A 42 21.64 -2.47 36.66
C GLY A 42 21.16 -1.47 37.72
N ALA A 43 20.58 -0.34 37.32
CA ALA A 43 20.07 0.68 38.24
C ALA A 43 18.67 0.34 38.79
N ARG A 44 17.97 -0.62 38.17
CA ARG A 44 16.61 -1.03 38.54
C ARG A 44 16.41 -2.53 38.30
N THR A 45 15.58 -3.19 39.11
CA THR A 45 15.19 -4.59 38.83
C THR A 45 14.07 -4.68 37.79
N PRO A 46 13.93 -5.79 37.05
CA PRO A 46 12.81 -6.01 36.12
C PRO A 46 11.43 -5.88 36.79
N THR A 47 11.31 -6.29 38.05
CA THR A 47 10.07 -6.20 38.85
C THR A 47 9.70 -4.74 39.16
N ASP A 48 10.69 -3.94 39.56
CA ASP A 48 10.48 -2.51 39.83
C ASP A 48 10.18 -1.73 38.55
N ALA A 49 10.77 -2.15 37.43
CA ALA A 49 10.52 -1.61 36.11
C ALA A 49 9.08 -1.88 35.65
N ALA A 50 8.63 -3.13 35.75
CA ALA A 50 7.26 -3.52 35.43
C ALA A 50 6.24 -2.71 36.26
N THR A 51 6.50 -2.56 37.55
CA THR A 51 5.67 -1.78 38.47
C THR A 51 5.65 -0.29 38.11
N ALA A 52 6.81 0.30 37.81
CA ALA A 52 6.90 1.72 37.47
C ALA A 52 6.15 2.07 36.17
N VAL A 53 6.15 1.16 35.19
CA VAL A 53 5.44 1.37 33.93
C VAL A 53 3.98 0.87 33.97
N GLY A 54 3.58 0.18 35.03
CA GLY A 54 2.20 -0.29 35.24
C GLY A 54 1.84 -1.50 34.38
N ILE A 55 2.80 -2.41 34.14
CA ILE A 55 2.60 -3.65 33.39
C ILE A 55 3.01 -4.86 34.24
N SER A 56 2.52 -6.05 33.88
CA SER A 56 2.95 -7.29 34.53
C SER A 56 4.40 -7.63 34.17
N LEU A 57 5.08 -8.36 35.05
CA LEU A 57 6.47 -8.80 34.82
C LEU A 57 6.64 -9.61 33.51
N PRO A 58 5.74 -10.54 33.14
CA PRO A 58 5.83 -11.22 31.85
C PRO A 58 5.72 -10.25 30.66
N ASN A 59 4.83 -9.25 30.73
CA ASN A 59 4.68 -8.25 29.68
C ASN A 59 5.92 -7.36 29.57
N TYR A 60 6.58 -7.05 30.70
CA TYR A 60 7.85 -6.34 30.70
C TYR A 60 8.89 -7.08 29.85
N TYR A 61 9.11 -8.38 30.09
CA TYR A 61 10.06 -9.17 29.30
C TYR A 61 9.72 -9.24 27.81
N GLN A 62 8.43 -9.28 27.45
CA GLN A 62 8.01 -9.22 26.06
C GLN A 62 8.38 -7.89 25.39
N VAL A 63 8.16 -6.77 26.09
CA VAL A 63 8.49 -5.44 25.58
C VAL A 63 10.01 -5.25 25.52
N GLU A 64 10.75 -5.70 26.53
CA GLU A 64 12.21 -5.70 26.55
C GLU A 64 12.79 -6.49 25.37
N THR A 65 12.30 -7.71 25.14
CA THR A 65 12.70 -8.54 23.99
C THR A 65 12.47 -7.80 22.67
N ARG A 66 11.29 -7.18 22.50
CA ARG A 66 10.98 -6.40 21.29
C ARG A 66 11.92 -5.21 21.12
N ALA A 67 12.25 -4.51 22.21
CA ALA A 67 13.18 -3.38 22.18
C ALA A 67 14.59 -3.82 21.75
N LEU A 68 15.08 -4.93 22.31
CA LEU A 68 16.38 -5.50 21.96
C LEU A 68 16.42 -5.99 20.50
N GLN A 69 15.36 -6.61 20.00
CA GLN A 69 15.25 -6.98 18.59
C GLN A 69 15.33 -5.74 17.67
N GLY A 70 14.67 -4.64 18.04
CA GLY A 70 14.75 -3.37 17.32
C GLY A 70 16.16 -2.79 17.33
N LEU A 71 16.86 -2.88 18.47
CA LEU A 71 18.26 -2.46 18.60
C LEU A 71 19.17 -3.27 17.68
N LEU A 72 19.08 -4.61 17.71
CA LEU A 72 19.87 -5.48 16.86
C LEU A 72 19.65 -5.16 15.38
N LYS A 73 18.40 -5.03 14.95
CA LYS A 73 18.05 -4.64 13.57
C LYS A 73 18.62 -3.27 13.20
N ALA A 74 18.66 -2.33 14.12
CA ALA A 74 19.23 -1.00 13.89
C ALA A 74 20.77 -1.02 13.77
N CYS A 75 21.43 -1.98 14.42
CA CYS A 75 22.86 -2.20 14.36
C CYS A 75 23.31 -2.97 13.10
N GLU A 76 22.38 -3.56 12.33
CA GLU A 76 22.71 -4.22 11.08
C GLU A 76 23.38 -3.24 10.10
N PRO A 77 24.44 -3.68 9.39
CA PRO A 77 25.14 -2.83 8.43
C PRO A 77 24.17 -2.42 7.33
N ARG A 78 23.99 -1.11 7.18
CA ARG A 78 23.16 -0.58 6.10
C ARG A 78 23.86 -0.75 4.77
N PRO A 79 23.16 -1.23 3.72
CA PRO A 79 23.73 -1.32 2.39
C PRO A 79 24.20 0.06 1.95
N ARG A 80 25.41 0.11 1.38
CA ARG A 80 26.00 1.36 0.89
C ARG A 80 25.29 1.80 -0.39
N GLY A 81 24.96 3.09 -0.47
CA GLY A 81 24.36 3.69 -1.66
C GLY A 81 22.83 3.76 -1.64
N ARG A 82 22.25 4.17 -2.77
CA ARG A 82 20.79 4.32 -2.91
C ARG A 82 20.16 2.95 -3.10
N VAL A 83 19.38 2.51 -2.10
CA VAL A 83 18.63 1.26 -2.16
C VAL A 83 17.13 1.58 -2.27
N ARG A 84 16.41 0.76 -3.05
CA ARG A 84 14.94 0.78 -3.05
C ARG A 84 14.48 0.29 -1.69
N THR A 85 13.89 1.19 -0.92
CA THR A 85 13.22 0.86 0.33
C THR A 85 11.76 0.53 0.05
N ASP A 86 11.13 -0.23 0.93
CA ASP A 86 9.69 -0.54 0.88
C ASP A 86 8.86 0.74 0.69
N ALA A 87 9.22 1.83 1.37
CA ALA A 87 8.57 3.13 1.23
C ALA A 87 8.73 3.71 -0.19
N SER A 88 9.91 3.58 -0.79
CA SER A 88 10.15 4.04 -2.16
C SER A 88 9.43 3.19 -3.20
N GLU A 89 9.30 1.89 -2.94
CA GLU A 89 8.59 0.94 -3.79
C GLU A 89 7.08 1.14 -3.70
N LEU A 90 6.54 1.34 -2.50
CA LEU A 90 5.15 1.75 -2.31
C LEU A 90 4.83 3.05 -3.04
N ALA A 91 5.73 4.04 -2.98
CA ALA A 91 5.56 5.29 -3.70
C ALA A 91 5.59 5.11 -5.23
N SER A 92 6.43 4.22 -5.78
CA SER A 92 6.42 3.91 -7.22
C SER A 92 5.14 3.17 -7.63
N LEU A 93 4.74 2.15 -6.86
CA LEU A 93 3.52 1.38 -7.12
C LEU A 93 2.27 2.26 -7.06
N GLN A 94 2.21 3.21 -6.13
CA GLN A 94 1.10 4.18 -6.06
C GLN A 94 1.03 5.06 -7.32
N LYS A 95 2.18 5.53 -7.84
CA LYS A 95 2.22 6.32 -9.08
C LYS A 95 1.79 5.50 -10.29
N GLU A 96 2.26 4.26 -10.38
CA GLU A 96 1.87 3.34 -11.44
C GLU A 96 0.37 3.04 -11.39
N ASN A 97 -0.18 2.79 -10.20
CA ASN A 97 -1.61 2.55 -10.04
C ASN A 97 -2.44 3.76 -10.49
N GLN A 98 -2.04 4.98 -10.11
CA GLN A 98 -2.70 6.21 -10.57
C GLN A 98 -2.61 6.38 -12.10
N ARG A 99 -1.45 6.06 -12.70
CA ARG A 99 -1.29 6.09 -14.15
C ARG A 99 -2.21 5.10 -14.85
N LEU A 100 -2.21 3.85 -14.39
CA LEU A 100 -3.04 2.77 -14.95
C LEU A 100 -4.53 3.08 -14.81
N GLN A 101 -4.97 3.65 -13.69
CA GLN A 101 -6.36 4.08 -13.52
C GLN A 101 -6.78 5.13 -14.56
N ARG A 102 -5.89 6.10 -14.89
CA ARG A 102 -6.15 7.11 -15.93
C ARG A 102 -6.21 6.48 -17.33
N GLU A 103 -5.30 5.57 -17.64
CA GLU A 103 -5.29 4.84 -18.91
C GLU A 103 -6.54 3.98 -19.06
N LEU A 104 -6.93 3.24 -18.02
CA LEU A 104 -8.17 2.45 -17.97
C LEU A 104 -9.39 3.34 -18.22
N GLY A 105 -9.47 4.50 -17.56
CA GLY A 105 -10.55 5.47 -17.78
C GLY A 105 -10.65 5.95 -19.23
N ARG A 106 -9.50 6.23 -19.87
CA ARG A 106 -9.44 6.61 -21.29
C ARG A 106 -9.89 5.48 -22.20
N HIS A 107 -9.42 4.26 -21.98
CA HIS A 107 -9.82 3.09 -22.78
C HIS A 107 -11.32 2.78 -22.63
N GLN A 108 -11.87 2.90 -21.42
CA GLN A 108 -13.32 2.77 -21.20
C GLN A 108 -14.11 3.84 -21.94
N ALA A 109 -13.63 5.10 -21.94
CA ALA A 109 -14.29 6.18 -22.68
C ALA A 109 -14.28 5.92 -24.19
N LEU A 110 -13.15 5.47 -24.74
CA LEU A 110 -13.00 5.09 -26.14
C LEU A 110 -13.93 3.93 -26.50
N ALA A 111 -13.97 2.88 -25.69
CA ALA A 111 -14.85 1.72 -25.91
C ALA A 111 -16.34 2.12 -25.89
N ARG A 112 -16.74 3.03 -24.99
CA ARG A 112 -18.12 3.56 -24.97
C ARG A 112 -18.43 4.44 -26.19
N ALA A 113 -17.44 5.11 -26.75
CA ALA A 113 -17.61 5.91 -27.96
C ALA A 113 -17.75 5.03 -29.20
N SER A 114 -16.93 3.99 -29.34
CA SER A 114 -17.04 3.02 -30.45
C SER A 114 -18.34 2.22 -30.39
N GLN A 115 -18.77 1.79 -29.21
CA GLN A 115 -20.09 1.17 -29.02
C GLN A 115 -21.22 2.07 -29.52
N ARG A 116 -21.19 3.36 -29.14
CA ARG A 116 -22.19 4.35 -29.60
C ARG A 116 -22.16 4.55 -31.12
N ALA A 117 -20.98 4.58 -31.74
CA ALA A 117 -20.83 4.76 -33.18
C ALA A 117 -21.45 3.59 -33.99
N VAL A 118 -21.41 2.37 -33.44
CA VAL A 118 -21.99 1.16 -34.07
C VAL A 118 -23.45 0.93 -33.61
N GLY A 119 -24.07 1.90 -32.92
CA GLY A 119 -25.46 1.80 -32.46
C GLY A 119 -25.69 0.88 -31.25
N LEU A 120 -24.62 0.43 -30.58
CA LEU A 120 -24.72 -0.35 -29.35
C LEU A 120 -24.88 0.58 -28.14
N ALA A 121 -25.94 0.37 -27.36
CA ALA A 121 -26.14 1.10 -26.12
C ALA A 121 -25.02 0.73 -25.12
N PRO A 122 -24.32 1.71 -24.51
CA PRO A 122 -23.27 1.42 -23.55
C PRO A 122 -23.87 0.70 -22.32
N PRO A 123 -23.14 -0.25 -21.71
CA PRO A 123 -23.66 -0.98 -20.56
C PRO A 123 -23.95 -0.01 -19.41
N PRO A 124 -25.09 -0.16 -18.71
CA PRO A 124 -25.44 0.73 -17.61
C PRO A 124 -24.37 0.66 -16.53
N THR A 125 -23.88 1.81 -16.08
CA THR A 125 -23.04 1.87 -14.89
C THR A 125 -23.89 1.36 -13.73
N ARG A 126 -23.43 0.30 -13.04
CA ARG A 126 -24.16 -0.25 -11.89
C ARG A 126 -24.21 0.83 -10.80
N SER A 127 -25.31 1.58 -10.72
CA SER A 127 -25.57 2.43 -9.58
C SER A 127 -25.88 1.54 -8.39
N ALA A 128 -25.19 1.77 -7.28
CA ALA A 128 -25.51 1.15 -6.01
C ALA A 128 -26.80 1.76 -5.48
N SER A 129 -27.94 1.32 -6.00
CA SER A 129 -29.24 1.56 -5.37
C SER A 129 -30.07 0.29 -5.47
N GLY A 130 -30.29 -0.33 -4.31
CA GLY A 130 -30.96 -1.60 -4.19
C GLY A 130 -32.44 -1.47 -4.49
N LYS A 131 -32.88 -2.08 -5.59
CA LYS A 131 -34.18 -2.77 -5.67
C LYS A 131 -33.95 -4.08 -6.42
N LYS A 132 -34.12 -5.21 -5.72
CA LYS A 132 -34.00 -6.57 -6.26
C LYS A 132 -35.11 -6.81 -7.29
N GLY A 133 -34.87 -6.40 -8.54
CA GLY A 133 -35.66 -6.83 -9.68
C GLY A 133 -35.39 -8.29 -10.00
N ARG A 134 -36.46 -9.09 -10.15
CA ARG A 134 -36.41 -10.52 -10.50
C ARG A 134 -35.50 -10.73 -11.71
N LYS A 135 -34.42 -11.50 -11.54
CA LYS A 135 -33.48 -11.85 -12.62
C LYS A 135 -34.22 -12.61 -13.71
N ARG A 136 -34.54 -11.93 -14.83
CA ARG A 136 -34.97 -12.61 -16.05
C ARG A 136 -33.80 -13.48 -16.54
N ARG A 137 -34.10 -14.71 -17.01
CA ARG A 137 -33.14 -15.64 -17.62
C ARG A 137 -32.69 -15.14 -19.01
N THR A 138 -32.12 -13.95 -19.07
CA THR A 138 -31.69 -13.26 -20.29
C THR A 138 -30.51 -13.94 -20.96
N THR A 139 -29.66 -14.63 -20.20
CA THR A 139 -28.52 -15.39 -20.73
C THR A 139 -28.96 -16.51 -21.66
N VAL A 140 -29.99 -17.27 -21.31
CA VAL A 140 -30.49 -18.38 -22.16
C VAL A 140 -31.09 -17.87 -23.47
N ARG A 141 -31.86 -16.77 -23.42
CA ARG A 141 -32.48 -16.19 -24.62
C ARG A 141 -31.43 -15.56 -25.54
N ALA A 142 -30.45 -14.86 -25.00
CA ALA A 142 -29.37 -14.27 -25.80
C ALA A 142 -28.51 -15.35 -26.47
N LEU A 143 -28.13 -16.41 -25.74
CA LEU A 143 -27.38 -17.54 -26.31
C LEU A 143 -28.18 -18.26 -27.41
N SER A 144 -29.50 -18.43 -27.25
CA SER A 144 -30.34 -19.03 -28.29
C SER A 144 -30.45 -18.19 -29.57
N ILE A 145 -30.34 -16.86 -29.46
CA ILE A 145 -30.38 -15.95 -30.61
C ILE A 145 -29.00 -15.91 -31.29
N VAL A 146 -27.91 -15.88 -30.52
CA VAL A 146 -26.54 -15.97 -31.07
C VAL A 146 -26.35 -17.27 -31.85
N ALA A 147 -26.86 -18.40 -31.34
CA ALA A 147 -26.83 -19.68 -32.05
C ALA A 147 -27.56 -19.65 -33.40
N ARG A 148 -28.60 -18.82 -33.55
CA ARG A 148 -29.35 -18.65 -34.81
C ARG A 148 -28.70 -17.67 -35.78
N LEU A 149 -27.92 -16.72 -35.27
CA LEU A 149 -27.25 -15.70 -36.07
C LEU A 149 -25.85 -16.12 -36.55
N ASN A 150 -25.38 -17.32 -36.17
CA ASN A 150 -24.10 -17.86 -36.60
C ASN A 150 -24.33 -18.81 -37.80
N PRO A 151 -24.19 -18.35 -39.05
CA PRO A 151 -24.57 -19.11 -40.26
C PRO A 151 -23.65 -20.31 -40.57
N VAL A 152 -22.60 -20.55 -39.79
CA VAL A 152 -21.52 -21.49 -40.12
C VAL A 152 -21.86 -22.97 -39.81
N GLN A 153 -23.02 -23.28 -39.20
CA GLN A 153 -23.38 -24.67 -38.84
C GLN A 153 -24.56 -25.28 -39.61
N GLN A 154 -25.13 -24.58 -40.60
CA GLN A 154 -26.31 -25.08 -41.34
C GLN A 154 -26.04 -25.61 -42.76
N GLU A 155 -24.79 -25.71 -43.18
CA GLU A 155 -24.44 -26.45 -44.40
C GLU A 155 -23.71 -27.75 -44.03
N ALA A 156 -24.49 -28.75 -43.62
CA ALA A 156 -24.10 -30.15 -43.78
C ALA A 156 -24.73 -30.63 -45.11
N PRO A 157 -23.94 -31.02 -46.12
CA PRO A 157 -24.49 -31.51 -47.37
C PRO A 157 -25.24 -32.83 -47.12
N LYS A 158 -26.52 -32.84 -47.48
CA LYS A 158 -27.29 -34.05 -47.73
C LYS A 158 -26.87 -34.56 -49.11
N GLU A 159 -25.90 -35.46 -49.17
CA GLU A 159 -25.79 -36.34 -50.33
C GLU A 159 -26.76 -37.52 -50.12
N ALA A 160 -27.84 -37.46 -50.89
CA ALA A 160 -28.68 -38.60 -51.18
C ALA A 160 -27.87 -39.61 -52.02
N GLY A 161 -27.96 -40.89 -51.68
CA GLY A 161 -27.56 -41.97 -52.58
C GLY A 161 -28.51 -42.10 -53.78
N VAL A 162 -28.31 -43.18 -54.55
CA VAL A 162 -28.90 -43.58 -55.86
C VAL A 162 -27.97 -43.11 -57.00
N GLN A 163 -27.26 -43.97 -57.75
CA GLN A 163 -27.35 -45.40 -58.08
C GLN A 163 -25.96 -45.93 -58.40
#